data_AF-A0A428VVG4-F1
#
_entry.id   AF-A0A428VVG4-F1
#
_cell.length_a   1.000
_cell.length_b   1.000
_cell.length_c   1.000
_cell.angle_alpha   90.00
_cell.angle_beta   90.00
_cell.angle_gamma   90.00
#
_symmetry.space_group_name_H-M   'P 1'
#
loop_
_entity.id
_entity.type
_entity.pdbx_description
1 polymer ?
#
loop_
_entity_poly.entity_id
_entity_poly.type
_entity_poly.pdbx_seq_one_letter_code
_entity_poly.pdbx_strand_id
1 'polypeptide(L)'
;MEHVERQITDGPAAPAGATLRYADMVEIGTWFNVSHRAVANWRSRYADSHPFPEPDVVIGRTPGWSPDRRNEIERWAAGRPGQGAGGGRPRKAD
;
A
#
# COMPACT_ATOMS: atom_id res chain seq x y z
N MET A 1 16.07 -14.05 -2.45
CA MET A 1 15.59 -12.79 -1.85
C MET A 1 15.64 -12.99 -0.36
N GLU A 2 16.46 -12.23 0.35
CA GLU A 2 16.57 -12.33 1.79
C GLU A 2 15.26 -11.83 2.40
N HIS A 3 14.46 -12.74 2.96
CA HIS A 3 13.34 -12.36 3.80
C HIS A 3 13.94 -11.78 5.07
N VAL A 4 14.12 -10.45 5.09
CA VAL A 4 14.42 -9.75 6.32
C VAL A 4 13.19 -9.91 7.20
N GLU A 5 13.28 -10.82 8.17
CA GLU A 5 12.26 -11.02 9.19
C GLU A 5 12.12 -9.73 10.00
N ARG A 6 11.21 -8.85 9.59
CA ARG A 6 10.93 -7.62 10.32
C ARG A 6 10.09 -7.96 11.54
N GLN A 7 10.64 -7.66 12.72
CA GLN A 7 9.90 -7.74 13.97
C GLN A 7 8.91 -6.59 14.06
N ILE A 8 7.63 -6.90 14.27
CA ILE A 8 6.63 -5.89 14.64
C ILE A 8 6.80 -5.62 16.13
N THR A 9 7.19 -4.41 16.48
CA THR A 9 7.30 -3.94 17.87
C THR A 9 6.30 -2.83 18.09
N ASP A 10 5.73 -2.77 19.30
CA ASP A 10 4.89 -1.64 19.68
C ASP A 10 5.69 -0.34 19.61
N GLY A 11 5.15 0.64 18.87
CA GLY A 11 5.79 1.94 18.69
C GLY A 11 5.69 2.79 19.97
N PRO A 12 6.68 3.66 20.26
CA PRO A 12 6.54 4.65 21.31
C PRO A 12 5.40 5.63 20.96
N ALA A 13 4.88 6.31 21.98
CA ALA A 13 3.99 7.43 21.76
C ALA A 13 4.64 8.48 20.85
N ALA A 14 3.83 9.18 20.05
CA ALA A 14 4.31 10.32 19.29
C ALA A 14 4.95 11.37 20.23
N PRO A 15 5.96 12.14 19.77
CA PRO A 15 6.54 13.21 20.55
C PRO A 15 5.48 14.20 21.05
N ALA A 16 5.73 14.82 22.20
CA ALA A 16 4.81 15.80 22.77
C ALA A 16 4.54 16.94 21.77
N GLY A 17 3.26 17.20 21.50
CA GLY A 17 2.82 18.23 20.55
C GLY A 17 2.86 17.82 19.07
N ALA A 18 3.20 16.56 18.76
CA ALA A 18 3.23 16.05 17.39
C ALA A 18 2.16 14.97 17.15
N THR A 19 1.62 14.96 15.93
CA THR A 19 0.79 13.86 15.40
C THR A 19 1.50 13.29 14.19
N LEU A 20 1.82 12.00 14.23
CA LEU A 20 2.44 11.32 13.10
C LEU A 20 1.40 11.03 12.02
N ARG A 21 1.70 11.39 10.78
CA ARG A 21 0.84 11.17 9.62
C ARG A 21 1.41 10.03 8.76
N TYR A 22 0.54 9.07 8.46
CA TYR A 22 0.84 7.97 7.55
C TYR A 22 -0.30 7.88 6.52
N ALA A 23 0.05 7.56 5.28
CA ALA A 23 -0.90 7.21 4.26
C ALA A 23 -1.43 5.80 4.53
N ASP A 24 -2.74 5.63 4.59
CA ASP A 24 -3.37 4.32 4.65
C ASP A 24 -3.66 3.79 3.22
N MET A 25 -4.34 2.65 3.13
CA MET A 25 -4.72 2.08 1.84
C MET A 25 -5.74 2.93 1.06
N VAL A 26 -6.52 3.77 1.75
CA VAL A 26 -7.48 4.68 1.09
C VAL A 26 -6.71 5.81 0.42
N GLU A 27 -5.81 6.47 1.16
CA GLU A 27 -4.96 7.52 0.65
C GLU A 27 -4.09 7.01 -0.51
N ILE A 28 -3.45 5.85 -0.37
CA ILE A 28 -2.71 5.22 -1.49
C ILE A 28 -3.64 4.97 -2.68
N GLY A 29 -4.87 4.49 -2.43
CA GLY A 29 -5.86 4.30 -3.49
C GLY A 29 -6.14 5.58 -4.27
N THR A 30 -6.22 6.72 -3.58
CA THR A 30 -6.42 8.03 -4.24
C THR A 30 -5.26 8.40 -5.16
N TRP A 31 -4.01 8.09 -4.80
CA TRP A 31 -2.83 8.42 -5.64
C TRP A 31 -2.88 7.74 -7.01
N PHE A 32 -3.50 6.56 -7.09
CA PHE A 32 -3.60 5.76 -8.32
C PHE A 32 -5.02 5.73 -8.91
N ASN A 33 -5.96 6.48 -8.34
CA ASN A 33 -7.38 6.44 -8.68
C ASN A 33 -7.97 5.00 -8.68
N VAL A 34 -7.67 4.24 -7.63
CA VAL A 34 -8.18 2.89 -7.38
C VAL A 34 -8.83 2.77 -6.01
N SER A 35 -9.63 1.74 -5.78
CA SER A 35 -10.21 1.48 -4.45
C SER A 35 -9.14 1.02 -3.46
N HIS A 36 -9.35 1.27 -2.17
CA HIS A 36 -8.49 0.71 -1.10
C HIS A 36 -8.41 -0.82 -1.18
N ARG A 37 -9.48 -1.49 -1.66
CA ARG A 37 -9.52 -2.95 -1.85
C ARG A 37 -8.57 -3.39 -2.95
N ALA A 38 -8.38 -2.59 -4.00
CA ALA A 38 -7.37 -2.84 -5.01
C ALA A 38 -5.96 -2.79 -4.41
N VAL A 39 -5.67 -1.82 -3.54
CA VAL A 39 -4.40 -1.72 -2.81
C VAL A 39 -4.20 -2.92 -1.88
N ALA A 40 -5.24 -3.34 -1.16
CA ALA A 40 -5.19 -4.57 -0.36
C ALA A 40 -4.88 -5.81 -1.22
N ASN A 41 -5.49 -5.91 -2.41
CA ASN A 41 -5.23 -7.00 -3.34
C ASN A 41 -3.82 -6.94 -3.91
N TRP A 42 -3.23 -5.76 -4.16
CA TRP A 42 -1.84 -5.63 -4.59
C TRP A 42 -0.88 -6.28 -3.60
N ARG A 43 -1.08 -6.02 -2.30
CA ARG A 43 -0.25 -6.58 -1.22
C ARG A 43 -0.27 -8.11 -1.21
N SER A 44 -1.44 -8.73 -1.34
CA SER A 44 -1.54 -10.19 -1.34
C SER A 44 -1.16 -10.84 -2.68
N ARG A 45 -1.55 -10.22 -3.81
CA ARG A 45 -1.38 -10.81 -5.15
C ARG A 45 0.08 -10.86 -5.60
N TYR A 46 0.87 -9.86 -5.20
CA TYR A 46 2.25 -9.74 -5.65
C TYR A 46 3.29 -10.07 -4.56
N ALA A 47 2.85 -10.62 -3.42
CA ALA A 47 3.72 -10.89 -2.27
C ALA A 47 5.01 -11.64 -2.63
N ASP A 48 4.93 -12.62 -3.54
CA ASP A 48 6.09 -13.46 -3.89
C ASP A 48 6.90 -12.94 -5.09
N SER A 49 6.24 -12.26 -6.04
CA SER A 49 6.83 -11.94 -7.35
C SER A 49 7.22 -10.48 -7.54
N HIS A 50 6.49 -9.57 -6.90
CA HIS A 50 6.71 -8.13 -7.00
C HIS A 50 6.17 -7.47 -5.72
N PRO A 51 6.77 -7.75 -4.55
CA PRO A 51 6.18 -7.44 -3.25
C PRO A 51 5.87 -5.95 -3.11
N PHE A 52 4.64 -5.66 -2.69
CA PHE A 52 4.24 -4.29 -2.36
C PHE A 52 5.08 -3.79 -1.18
N PRO A 53 5.50 -2.51 -1.15
CA PRO A 53 6.29 -1.98 -0.04
C PRO A 53 5.64 -2.28 1.32
N GLU A 54 6.40 -2.83 2.26
CA GLU A 54 5.91 -3.09 3.62
C GLU A 54 5.55 -1.76 4.32
N PRO A 55 4.51 -1.75 5.18
CA PRO A 55 4.12 -0.56 5.92
C PRO A 55 5.18 -0.16 6.95
N ASP A 56 5.20 1.13 7.27
CA ASP A 56 6.05 1.71 8.31
C ASP A 56 5.39 1.63 9.70
N VAL A 57 4.05 1.56 9.73
CA VAL A 57 3.26 1.46 10.96
C VAL A 57 2.04 0.56 10.76
N VAL A 58 1.55 -0.03 11.86
CA VAL A 58 0.25 -0.70 11.91
C VAL A 58 -0.55 -0.12 13.07
N ILE A 59 -1.73 0.44 12.78
CA ILE A 59 -2.68 0.94 13.78
C ILE A 59 -3.83 -0.06 13.89
N GLY A 60 -3.81 -0.89 14.93
CA GLY A 60 -4.72 -2.02 15.07
C GLY A 60 -4.55 -3.02 13.92
N ARG A 61 -5.37 -2.90 12.88
CA ARG A 61 -5.28 -3.71 11.64
C ARG A 61 -4.93 -2.89 10.39
N THR A 62 -4.83 -1.57 10.53
CA THR A 62 -4.66 -0.66 9.41
C THR A 62 -3.17 -0.41 9.17
N PRO A 63 -2.62 -0.82 8.02
CA PRO A 63 -1.24 -0.52 7.65
C PRO A 63 -1.12 0.96 7.24
N GLY A 64 0.01 1.59 7.58
CA GLY A 64 0.34 2.96 7.20
C GLY A 64 1.76 3.08 6.64
N TRP A 65 1.92 3.94 5.65
CA TRP A 65 3.20 4.26 5.00
C TRP A 65 3.53 5.73 5.17
N SER A 66 4.80 6.07 5.34
CA SER A 66 5.26 7.45 5.31
C SER A 66 4.92 8.07 3.94
N PRO A 67 4.35 9.29 3.91
CA PRO A 67 4.08 10.00 2.64
C PRO A 67 5.32 10.17 1.76
N ASP A 68 6.52 10.23 2.34
CA ASP A 68 7.79 10.34 1.62
C ASP A 68 8.10 9.11 0.76
N ARG A 69 7.47 7.96 1.06
CA ARG A 69 7.59 6.72 0.29
C ARG A 69 6.67 6.68 -0.93
N ARG A 70 5.89 7.74 -1.19
CA ARG A 70 5.02 7.82 -2.37
C ARG A 70 5.74 7.46 -3.67
N ASN A 71 6.93 8.05 -3.91
CA ASN A 71 7.71 7.78 -5.12
C ASN A 71 8.13 6.30 -5.25
N GLU A 72 8.37 5.61 -4.14
CA GLU A 72 8.67 4.17 -4.13
C GLU A 72 7.44 3.35 -4.54
N ILE A 73 6.27 3.69 -3.98
CA ILE A 73 5.00 3.03 -4.28
C ILE A 73 4.60 3.28 -5.75
N GLU A 74 4.85 4.46 -6.29
CA GLU A 74 4.63 4.79 -7.71
C GLU A 74 5.52 3.95 -8.65
N ARG A 75 6.82 3.83 -8.33
CA ARG A 75 7.74 2.95 -9.08
C ARG A 75 7.31 1.49 -9.00
N TRP A 76 6.92 1.04 -7.81
CA TRP A 76 6.37 -0.30 -7.64
C TRP A 76 5.14 -0.51 -8.53
N ALA A 77 4.21 0.45 -8.55
CA ALA A 77 2.98 0.36 -9.31
C ALA A 77 3.23 0.32 -10.83
N ALA A 78 4.23 1.05 -11.32
CA ALA A 78 4.63 1.06 -12.73
C ALA A 78 5.35 -0.24 -13.16
N GLY A 79 6.02 -0.92 -12.23
CA GLY A 79 6.72 -2.18 -12.50
C GLY A 79 5.89 -3.45 -12.32
N ARG A 80 4.61 -3.34 -11.90
CA ARG A 80 3.82 -4.51 -11.51
C ARG A 80 3.40 -5.36 -12.73
N PRO A 81 3.51 -6.71 -12.66
CA PRO A 81 3.07 -7.59 -13.74
C PRO A 81 1.56 -7.48 -14.03
N GLY A 82 1.16 -7.62 -15.30
CA GLY A 82 -0.27 -7.72 -15.67
C GLY A 82 -1.00 -6.38 -15.81
N GLN A 83 -0.31 -5.30 -16.16
CA GLN A 83 -0.92 -4.00 -16.45
C GLN A 83 -1.76 -3.98 -17.75
N GLY A 84 -1.70 -5.05 -18.56
CA GLY A 84 -2.46 -5.20 -19.81
C GLY A 84 -3.78 -5.95 -19.64
N ALA A 85 -4.86 -5.31 -20.10
CA ALA A 85 -6.24 -5.80 -20.29
C ALA A 85 -7.14 -6.03 -19.05
N GLY A 86 -7.99 -5.02 -18.77
CA GLY A 86 -9.41 -5.26 -18.45
C GLY A 86 -9.78 -5.76 -17.05
N GLY A 87 -9.77 -4.87 -16.06
CA GLY A 87 -10.45 -5.08 -14.77
C GLY A 87 -11.71 -4.22 -14.57
N GLY A 88 -12.10 -3.43 -15.57
CA GLY A 88 -13.39 -2.76 -15.56
C GLY A 88 -14.45 -3.74 -16.01
N ARG A 89 -15.36 -4.14 -15.10
CA ARG A 89 -16.62 -4.78 -15.51
C ARG A 89 -17.28 -3.88 -16.55
N PRO A 90 -17.61 -4.36 -17.77
CA PRO A 90 -18.37 -3.57 -18.72
C PRO A 90 -19.65 -3.07 -18.03
N ARG A 91 -19.87 -1.75 -18.00
CA ARG A 91 -21.17 -1.22 -17.59
C ARG A 91 -22.16 -1.67 -18.67
N LYS A 92 -23.18 -2.44 -18.28
CA LYS A 92 -24.31 -2.72 -19.16
C LYS A 92 -24.94 -1.37 -19.51
N ALA A 93 -24.93 -1.01 -20.79
CA ALA A 93 -25.75 0.09 -21.28
C ALA A 93 -27.20 -0.40 -21.26
N ASP A 94 -28.08 0.33 -20.57
CA ASP A 94 -29.51 0.30 -20.84
C ASP A 94 -29.84 1.42 -21.84
#